data_AF-A0A200QS13-F1
#
_entry.id   AF-A0A200QS13-F1
#
_cell.length_a   1.000
_cell.length_b   1.000
_cell.length_c   1.000
_cell.angle_alpha   90.00
_cell.angle_beta   90.00
_cell.angle_gamma   90.00
#
_symmetry.space_group_name_H-M   'P 1'
#
loop_
_entity.id
_entity.type
_entity.pdbx_description
1 polymer ?
#
loop_
_entity_poly.entity_id
_entity_poly.type
_entity_poly.pdbx_seq_one_letter_code
_entity_poly.pdbx_strand_id
1 'polypeptide(L)'
;MCVRDLVPLRLVTCYDVSNDALIETAKKLPLLEELELCHCEFATEVLEVVGHLCPQLKLFRLNYRTYWCSHFEGDDKTLAIATSMTQLRHLHLFGNMLTDTGLRAILDGCAYLESLDLRRCFNLNLEGDLLKRCVDGIRNLRLPEDSTDDYEFGTDGDNNESDGDTDAYEFGVQRDEDDFYLDRDEYYEIYGEREDEYESDRDDYGFYADWRYGYF
;
A
#
# COMPACT_ATOMS: atom_id res chain seq x y z
N MET A 1 33.02 10.60 -23.33
CA MET A 1 32.39 10.39 -22.01
C MET A 1 30.91 10.17 -22.29
N CYS A 2 30.37 8.98 -22.04
CA CYS A 2 28.96 8.70 -22.30
C CYS A 2 28.16 9.37 -21.17
N VAL A 3 27.39 10.39 -21.49
CA VAL A 3 26.38 10.93 -20.56
C VAL A 3 25.36 9.81 -20.43
N ARG A 4 25.36 9.10 -19.29
CA ARG A 4 24.31 8.13 -19.00
C ARG A 4 23.09 8.95 -18.64
N ASP A 5 22.17 9.11 -19.58
CA ASP A 5 20.85 9.64 -19.30
C ASP A 5 20.19 8.69 -18.30
N LEU A 6 20.14 9.12 -17.04
CA LEU A 6 19.40 8.46 -15.98
C LEU A 6 17.92 8.59 -16.31
N VAL A 7 17.28 7.47 -16.64
CA VAL A 7 15.85 7.46 -16.97
C VAL A 7 15.08 7.15 -15.69
N PRO A 8 14.32 8.10 -15.12
CA PRO A 8 13.40 7.80 -14.03
C PRO A 8 12.31 6.84 -14.53
N LEU A 9 12.00 5.80 -13.76
CA LEU A 9 10.87 4.92 -14.04
C LEU A 9 9.66 5.40 -13.23
N ARG A 10 8.62 5.88 -13.92
CA ARG A 10 7.38 6.35 -13.29
C ARG A 10 6.19 5.53 -13.77
N LEU A 11 5.47 4.92 -12.84
CA LEU A 11 4.21 4.20 -13.07
C LEU A 11 3.13 4.87 -12.23
N VAL A 12 2.15 5.47 -12.91
CA VAL A 12 1.05 6.21 -12.31
C VAL A 12 -0.26 5.59 -12.75
N THR A 13 -1.11 5.17 -11.81
CA THR A 13 -2.44 4.57 -12.10
C THR A 13 -2.38 3.37 -13.06
N CYS A 14 -1.33 2.56 -12.97
CA CYS A 14 -1.06 1.45 -13.88
C CYS A 14 -1.52 0.11 -13.28
N TYR A 15 -2.84 -0.16 -13.26
CA TYR A 15 -3.41 -1.39 -12.69
C TYR A 15 -3.13 -2.66 -13.50
N ASP A 16 -2.90 -2.51 -14.81
CA ASP A 16 -2.66 -3.64 -15.71
C ASP A 16 -1.18 -4.09 -15.72
N VAL A 17 -0.29 -3.37 -15.04
CA VAL A 17 1.13 -3.75 -14.94
C VAL A 17 1.26 -4.83 -13.87
N SER A 18 1.62 -6.04 -14.29
CA SER A 18 1.81 -7.15 -13.36
C SER A 18 3.11 -7.01 -12.54
N ASN A 19 3.13 -7.71 -11.40
CA ASN A 19 4.32 -7.90 -10.57
C ASN A 19 5.55 -8.36 -11.39
N ASP A 20 5.37 -9.36 -12.26
CA ASP A 20 6.43 -9.88 -13.12
C ASP A 20 6.94 -8.83 -14.11
N ALA A 21 6.05 -8.02 -14.68
CA ALA A 21 6.43 -6.97 -15.62
C ALA A 21 7.34 -5.92 -14.96
N LEU A 22 7.04 -5.53 -13.71
CA LEU A 22 7.88 -4.61 -12.95
C LEU A 22 9.26 -5.24 -12.65
N ILE A 23 9.30 -6.50 -12.22
CA ILE A 23 10.55 -7.22 -11.94
C ILE A 23 11.42 -7.33 -13.21
N GLU A 24 10.85 -7.76 -14.33
CA GLU A 24 11.58 -7.88 -15.60
C GLU A 24 12.08 -6.53 -16.12
N THR A 25 11.36 -5.45 -15.82
CA THR A 25 11.80 -4.08 -16.12
C THR A 25 12.97 -3.67 -15.23
N ALA A 26 12.89 -3.91 -13.91
CA ALA A 26 13.96 -3.62 -12.95
C ALA A 26 15.25 -4.38 -13.30
N LYS A 27 15.17 -5.64 -13.73
CA LYS A 27 16.34 -6.43 -14.20
C LYS A 27 17.09 -5.76 -15.35
N LYS A 28 16.39 -5.01 -16.22
CA LYS A 28 16.98 -4.30 -17.37
C LYS A 28 17.55 -2.94 -16.98
N LEU A 29 17.24 -2.46 -15.77
CA LEU A 29 17.61 -1.13 -15.26
C LEU A 29 18.42 -1.22 -13.94
N PRO A 30 19.56 -1.94 -13.89
CA PRO A 30 20.34 -2.07 -12.66
C PRO A 30 20.99 -0.76 -12.16
N LEU A 31 20.91 0.30 -12.97
CA LEU A 31 21.42 1.65 -12.67
C LEU A 31 20.29 2.64 -12.40
N LEU A 32 19.06 2.16 -12.17
CA LEU A 32 17.92 3.01 -11.85
C LEU A 32 18.20 3.77 -10.54
N GLU A 33 18.13 5.10 -10.62
CA GLU A 33 18.29 5.96 -9.44
C GLU A 33 16.94 6.48 -8.91
N GLU A 34 15.90 6.49 -9.75
CA GLU A 34 14.59 7.04 -9.41
C GLU A 34 13.46 6.09 -9.85
N LEU A 35 12.62 5.72 -8.89
CA LEU A 35 11.44 4.89 -9.11
C LEU A 35 10.23 5.55 -8.45
N GLU A 36 9.14 5.63 -9.20
CA GLU A 36 7.88 6.19 -8.73
C GLU A 36 6.73 5.25 -9.06
N LEU A 37 6.03 4.83 -8.02
CA LEU A 37 4.85 3.98 -8.05
C LEU A 37 3.73 4.77 -7.36
N CYS A 38 2.88 5.42 -8.15
CA CYS A 38 1.76 6.22 -7.63
C CYS A 38 0.44 5.59 -8.03
N HIS A 39 -0.42 5.33 -7.04
CA HIS A 39 -1.75 4.76 -7.27
C HIS A 39 -1.69 3.43 -8.02
N CYS A 40 -0.63 2.64 -7.78
CA CYS A 40 -0.41 1.30 -8.31
C CYS A 40 -0.40 0.30 -7.16
N GLU A 41 -0.83 -0.94 -7.41
CA GLU A 41 -0.87 -2.00 -6.41
C GLU A 41 0.15 -3.08 -6.77
N PHE A 42 1.24 -3.13 -6.01
CA PHE A 42 2.27 -4.15 -6.13
C PHE A 42 2.42 -4.89 -4.80
N ALA A 43 2.65 -6.20 -4.89
CA ALA A 43 2.89 -7.03 -3.71
C ALA A 43 4.20 -6.62 -3.00
N THR A 44 4.27 -6.85 -1.69
CA THR A 44 5.43 -6.43 -0.88
C THR A 44 6.72 -7.11 -1.32
N GLU A 45 6.66 -8.39 -1.67
CA GLU A 45 7.82 -9.17 -2.13
C GLU A 45 8.40 -8.60 -3.42
N VAL A 46 7.56 -7.98 -4.25
CA VAL A 46 7.99 -7.33 -5.50
C VAL A 46 8.83 -6.10 -5.20
N LEU A 47 8.44 -5.30 -4.21
CA LEU A 47 9.21 -4.12 -3.80
C LEU A 47 10.58 -4.52 -3.26
N GLU A 48 10.64 -5.59 -2.45
CA GLU A 48 11.91 -6.12 -1.94
C GLU A 48 12.83 -6.59 -3.07
N VAL A 49 12.29 -7.36 -4.02
CA VAL A 49 13.05 -7.84 -5.19
C VAL A 49 13.54 -6.67 -6.03
N VAL A 50 12.70 -5.66 -6.30
CA VAL A 50 13.08 -4.47 -7.07
C VAL A 50 14.20 -3.71 -6.36
N GLY A 51 14.12 -3.54 -5.04
CA GLY A 51 15.17 -2.88 -4.26
C GLY A 51 16.53 -3.58 -4.39
N HIS A 52 16.54 -4.92 -4.37
CA HIS A 52 17.77 -5.69 -4.58
C HIS A 52 18.30 -5.64 -6.02
N LEU A 53 17.42 -5.53 -7.02
CA LEU A 53 17.79 -5.42 -8.43
C LEU A 53 18.33 -4.03 -8.80
N CYS A 54 17.89 -2.99 -8.08
CA CYS A 54 18.25 -1.60 -8.33
C CYS A 54 19.02 -1.00 -7.13
N PRO A 55 20.26 -1.45 -6.85
CA PRO A 55 21.02 -1.03 -5.66
C PRO A 55 21.47 0.44 -5.68
N GLN A 56 21.29 1.15 -6.79
CA GLN A 56 21.61 2.57 -6.96
C GLN A 56 20.40 3.48 -6.72
N LEU A 57 19.26 2.92 -6.28
CA LEU A 57 18.05 3.69 -6.06
C LEU A 57 18.25 4.74 -4.96
N LYS A 58 18.09 6.01 -5.32
CA LYS A 58 18.24 7.18 -4.43
C LYS A 58 16.92 7.84 -4.14
N LEU A 59 15.96 7.77 -5.06
CA LEU A 59 14.63 8.32 -4.90
C LEU A 59 13.59 7.24 -5.14
N PHE A 60 12.73 7.04 -4.15
CA PHE A 60 11.59 6.16 -4.26
C PHE A 60 10.31 6.88 -3.83
N ARG A 61 9.28 6.84 -4.68
CA ARG A 61 7.94 7.29 -4.34
C ARG A 61 7.00 6.11 -4.39
N LEU A 62 6.34 5.84 -3.28
CA LEU A 62 5.29 4.85 -3.16
C LEU A 62 4.07 5.56 -2.57
N ASN A 63 3.20 6.08 -3.45
CA ASN A 63 2.10 6.93 -3.02
C ASN A 63 0.75 6.27 -3.30
N TYR A 64 -0.19 6.41 -2.37
CA TYR A 64 -1.55 5.87 -2.46
C TYR A 64 -2.60 6.96 -2.40
N ARG A 65 -3.82 6.64 -2.88
CA ARG A 65 -4.99 7.46 -2.55
C ARG A 65 -5.38 7.17 -1.10
N THR A 66 -5.79 8.21 -0.37
CA THR A 66 -6.07 8.15 1.08
C THR A 66 -7.09 7.07 1.48
N TYR A 67 -7.97 6.64 0.57
CA TYR A 67 -9.02 5.65 0.82
C TYR A 67 -8.74 4.25 0.25
N TRP A 68 -7.58 4.01 -0.38
CA TRP A 68 -7.29 2.72 -1.04
C TRP A 68 -6.62 1.68 -0.15
N CYS A 69 -6.01 2.08 0.97
CA CYS A 69 -5.35 1.14 1.86
C CYS A 69 -6.31 0.57 2.92
N SER A 70 -7.45 0.00 2.49
CA SER A 70 -8.46 -0.61 3.38
C SER A 70 -8.18 -2.06 3.77
N HIS A 71 -7.08 -2.66 3.30
CA HIS A 71 -6.77 -4.08 3.51
C HIS A 71 -5.33 -4.28 4.04
N PHE A 72 -5.18 -4.25 5.37
CA PHE A 72 -4.26 -5.08 6.16
C PHE A 72 -2.73 -5.09 5.92
N GLU A 73 -2.12 -4.09 5.27
CA GLU A 73 -0.65 -3.98 5.20
C GLU A 73 -0.17 -2.65 5.80
N GLY A 74 0.15 -2.63 7.09
CA GLY A 74 0.68 -1.43 7.75
C GLY A 74 2.16 -1.23 7.42
N ASP A 75 3.00 -2.20 7.79
CA ASP A 75 4.46 -1.99 7.82
C ASP A 75 5.25 -2.88 6.85
N ASP A 76 4.64 -3.89 6.22
CA ASP A 76 5.36 -4.88 5.41
C ASP A 76 6.13 -4.24 4.23
N LYS A 77 5.50 -3.30 3.52
CA LYS A 77 6.16 -2.55 2.45
C LYS A 77 7.30 -1.69 2.99
N THR A 78 7.15 -1.10 4.16
CA THR A 78 8.21 -0.28 4.78
C THR A 78 9.39 -1.14 5.24
N LEU A 79 9.13 -2.36 5.71
CA LEU A 79 10.16 -3.35 6.02
C LEU A 79 10.93 -3.75 4.75
N ALA A 80 10.21 -4.08 3.67
CA ALA A 80 10.84 -4.40 2.38
C ALA A 80 11.71 -3.26 1.85
N ILE A 81 11.26 -2.01 1.95
CA ILE A 81 12.04 -0.83 1.57
C ILE A 81 13.28 -0.71 2.46
N ALA A 82 13.12 -0.82 3.78
CA ALA A 82 14.21 -0.69 4.75
C ALA A 82 15.32 -1.73 4.56
N THR A 83 14.97 -2.96 4.18
CA THR A 83 15.93 -4.06 4.00
C THR A 83 16.61 -4.05 2.63
N SER A 84 15.90 -3.62 1.57
CA SER A 84 16.38 -3.74 0.19
C SER A 84 16.89 -2.43 -0.43
N MET A 85 16.36 -1.27 -0.01
CA MET A 85 16.63 0.05 -0.62
C MET A 85 17.49 0.95 0.30
N THR A 86 18.58 0.42 0.81
CA THR A 86 19.40 1.08 1.86
C THR A 86 20.15 2.34 1.40
N GLN A 87 20.23 2.60 0.09
CA GLN A 87 20.90 3.79 -0.49
C GLN A 87 19.96 4.97 -0.72
N LEU A 88 18.69 4.87 -0.31
CA LEU A 88 17.71 5.94 -0.48
C LEU A 88 18.14 7.23 0.22
N ARG A 89 17.91 8.33 -0.50
CA ARG A 89 18.05 9.72 -0.05
C ARG A 89 16.71 10.43 0.01
N HIS A 90 15.77 10.05 -0.86
CA HIS A 90 14.44 10.64 -0.93
C HIS A 90 13.39 9.53 -0.92
N LEU A 91 12.48 9.59 0.04
CA LEU A 91 11.38 8.63 0.16
C LEU A 91 10.07 9.38 0.32
N HIS A 92 9.10 9.08 -0.55
CA HIS A 92 7.72 9.55 -0.40
C HIS A 92 6.83 8.35 -0.13
N LEU A 93 6.07 8.42 0.96
CA LEU A 93 5.11 7.42 1.39
C LEU A 93 3.71 8.05 1.49
N PHE A 94 3.38 8.99 0.61
CA PHE A 94 2.13 9.73 0.71
C PHE A 94 0.92 8.79 0.80
N GLY A 95 0.07 9.00 1.81
CA GLY A 95 -1.16 8.21 1.99
C GLY A 95 -0.95 6.74 2.36
N ASN A 96 0.24 6.34 2.81
CA ASN A 96 0.50 4.98 3.29
C ASN A 96 -0.07 4.76 4.70
N MET A 97 -0.35 3.50 5.05
CA MET A 97 -0.93 3.10 6.33
C MET A 97 0.10 2.59 7.35
N LEU A 98 1.38 2.95 7.17
CA LEU A 98 2.44 2.59 8.08
C LEU A 98 2.23 3.09 9.50
N THR A 99 2.72 2.30 10.45
CA THR A 99 2.75 2.62 11.86
C THR A 99 4.14 3.11 12.26
N ASP A 100 4.29 3.49 13.52
CA ASP A 100 5.58 3.82 14.12
C ASP A 100 6.62 2.71 13.96
N THR A 101 6.20 1.44 13.88
CA THR A 101 7.09 0.30 13.68
C THR A 101 7.72 0.35 12.29
N GLY A 102 6.91 0.56 11.25
CA GLY A 102 7.39 0.70 9.88
C GLY A 102 8.28 1.93 9.69
N LEU A 103 7.90 3.06 10.30
CA LEU A 103 8.73 4.26 10.26
C LEU A 103 10.09 4.05 10.95
N ARG A 104 10.14 3.35 12.08
CA ARG A 104 11.41 2.98 12.73
C ARG A 104 12.26 2.11 11.81
N ALA A 105 11.67 1.13 11.15
CA ALA A 105 12.39 0.30 10.19
C ALA A 105 13.03 1.12 9.07
N ILE A 106 12.29 2.08 8.49
CA ILE A 106 12.84 3.00 7.48
C ILE A 106 14.01 3.81 8.03
N LEU A 107 13.87 4.41 9.21
CA LEU A 107 14.92 5.23 9.81
C LEU A 107 16.17 4.41 10.19
N ASP A 108 16.01 3.12 10.48
CA ASP A 108 17.09 2.21 10.82
C ASP A 108 17.78 1.62 9.56
N GLY A 109 17.01 1.34 8.50
CA GLY A 109 17.50 0.71 7.25
C GLY A 109 18.01 1.68 6.19
N CYS A 110 17.41 2.87 6.09
CA CYS A 110 17.77 3.90 5.10
C CYS A 110 18.67 4.98 5.72
N ALA A 111 19.91 4.62 6.06
CA ALA A 111 20.82 5.49 6.82
C ALA A 111 21.24 6.80 6.11
N TYR A 112 21.00 6.92 4.80
CA TYR A 112 21.35 8.11 4.00
C TYR A 112 20.13 8.98 3.66
N LEU A 113 18.99 8.74 4.30
CA LEU A 113 17.75 9.44 4.00
C LEU A 113 17.85 10.93 4.35
N GLU A 114 17.65 11.79 3.36
CA GLU A 114 17.70 13.24 3.49
C GLU A 114 16.31 13.87 3.41
N SER A 115 15.37 13.22 2.73
CA SER A 115 14.00 13.66 2.52
C SER A 115 13.01 12.54 2.79
N LEU A 116 11.99 12.84 3.57
CA LEU A 116 10.92 11.92 3.91
C LEU A 116 9.57 12.65 3.87
N ASP A 117 8.66 12.16 3.03
CA ASP A 117 7.30 12.69 2.91
C ASP A 117 6.28 11.67 3.44
N LEU A 118 5.65 12.01 4.57
CA LEU A 118 4.67 11.18 5.30
C LEU A 118 3.26 11.80 5.26
N ARG A 119 2.99 12.76 4.37
CA ARG A 119 1.67 13.39 4.29
C ARG A 119 0.58 12.35 4.09
N ARG A 120 -0.56 12.54 4.76
CA ARG A 120 -1.70 11.62 4.80
C ARG A 120 -1.39 10.22 5.38
N CYS A 121 -0.26 10.01 6.06
CA CYS A 121 0.02 8.78 6.80
C CYS A 121 -0.58 8.83 8.22
N PHE A 122 -1.89 8.69 8.32
CA PHE A 122 -2.64 8.96 9.56
C PHE A 122 -2.54 7.87 10.64
N ASN A 123 -1.88 6.74 10.36
CA ASN A 123 -1.64 5.68 11.35
C ASN A 123 -0.41 5.93 12.23
N LEU A 124 0.36 6.98 11.95
CA LEU A 124 1.55 7.33 12.70
C LEU A 124 1.18 8.08 13.99
N ASN A 125 1.77 7.64 15.10
CA ASN A 125 1.71 8.35 16.37
C ASN A 125 3.06 9.03 16.62
N LEU A 126 3.35 10.08 15.85
CA LEU A 126 4.62 10.80 15.86
C LEU A 126 4.83 11.60 17.15
N GLU A 127 5.14 10.89 18.24
CA GLU A 127 5.40 11.46 19.54
C GLU A 127 6.78 11.05 20.07
N GLY A 128 7.25 11.79 21.08
CA GLY A 128 8.47 11.48 21.84
C GLY A 128 9.71 11.31 20.96
N ASP A 129 10.45 10.22 21.22
CA ASP A 129 11.74 9.96 20.57
C ASP A 129 11.63 9.71 19.06
N LEU A 130 10.50 9.20 18.58
CA LEU A 130 10.33 8.91 17.15
C LEU A 130 10.23 10.21 16.35
N LEU A 131 9.36 11.14 16.77
CA LEU A 131 9.27 12.46 16.15
C LEU A 131 10.61 13.19 16.22
N LYS A 132 11.29 13.14 17.38
CA LYS A 132 12.60 13.75 17.54
C LYS A 132 13.62 13.18 16.55
N ARG A 133 13.67 11.85 16.39
CA ARG A 133 14.54 11.19 15.39
C ARG A 133 14.26 11.68 13.97
N CYS A 134 12.98 11.83 13.59
CA CYS A 134 12.62 12.35 12.28
C CYS A 134 13.11 13.80 12.10
N VAL A 135 12.83 14.68 13.05
CA VAL A 135 13.18 16.11 12.97
C VAL A 135 14.69 16.34 13.00
N ASP A 136 15.42 15.59 13.83
CA ASP A 136 16.88 15.74 13.95
C ASP A 136 17.63 15.05 12.79
N GLY A 137 17.07 13.96 12.26
CA GLY A 137 17.74 13.10 11.27
C GLY A 137 17.40 13.41 9.82
N ILE A 138 16.22 13.97 9.53
CA ILE A 138 15.74 14.20 8.16
C ILE A 138 15.76 15.69 7.85
N ARG A 139 16.48 16.08 6.80
CA ARG A 139 16.62 17.49 6.40
C ARG A 139 15.31 18.06 5.83
N ASN A 140 14.63 17.29 4.99
CA ASN A 140 13.38 17.68 4.34
C ASN A 140 12.27 16.72 4.78
N LEU A 141 11.66 17.02 5.91
CA LEU A 141 10.59 16.21 6.49
C LEU A 141 9.23 16.85 6.16
N ARG A 142 8.27 16.04 5.72
CA ARG A 142 6.86 16.42 5.66
C ARG A 142 6.02 15.46 6.48
N LEU A 143 5.24 16.02 7.39
CA LEU A 143 4.44 15.30 8.37
C LEU A 143 3.03 14.97 7.84
N PRO A 144 2.30 14.04 8.48
CA PRO A 144 0.97 13.61 8.03
C PRO A 144 -0.02 14.74 7.74
N GLU A 145 -0.01 15.81 8.54
CA GLU A 145 -0.93 16.94 8.46
C GLU A 145 -0.39 18.15 7.65
N ASP A 146 0.81 18.05 7.05
CA ASP A 146 1.35 19.15 6.25
C ASP A 146 0.53 19.34 4.96
N SER A 147 0.47 20.60 4.49
CA SER A 147 -0.28 20.97 3.27
C SER A 147 0.03 20.06 2.08
N THR A 148 -1.01 19.77 1.31
CA THR A 148 -0.97 18.94 0.09
C THR A 148 -1.15 19.74 -1.19
N ASP A 149 -1.10 21.08 -1.13
CA ASP A 149 -1.34 21.96 -2.29
C ASP A 149 -0.38 21.74 -3.45
N ASP A 150 0.83 21.24 -3.14
CA ASP A 150 1.87 20.93 -4.12
C ASP A 150 1.88 19.47 -4.57
N TYR A 151 0.89 18.67 -4.16
CA TYR A 151 0.78 17.28 -4.58
C TYR A 151 0.18 17.18 -6.00
N GLU A 152 0.95 16.65 -6.94
CA GLU A 152 0.64 16.70 -8.39
C GLU A 152 -0.65 15.97 -8.79
N PHE A 153 -1.14 15.03 -7.98
CA PHE A 153 -2.35 14.27 -8.26
C PHE A 153 -3.60 14.78 -7.54
N GLY A 154 -3.46 15.87 -6.76
CA GLY A 154 -4.51 16.38 -5.89
C GLY A 154 -4.85 15.42 -4.74
N THR A 155 -5.54 15.93 -3.72
CA THR A 155 -6.14 15.09 -2.69
C THR A 155 -7.64 15.15 -2.82
N ASP A 156 -8.29 13.98 -2.99
CA ASP A 156 -9.74 13.89 -2.99
C ASP A 156 -10.25 14.25 -1.59
N GLY A 157 -10.65 15.52 -1.37
CA GLY A 157 -11.12 15.97 -0.05
C GLY A 157 -11.15 17.48 0.21
N ASP A 158 -10.45 18.33 -0.55
CA ASP A 158 -10.45 19.78 -0.33
C ASP A 158 -11.54 20.53 -1.13
N ASN A 159 -12.75 19.97 -1.18
CA ASN A 159 -13.91 20.68 -1.72
C ASN A 159 -14.53 21.58 -0.65
N ASN A 160 -13.84 22.67 -0.34
CA ASN A 160 -14.47 23.88 0.17
C ASN A 160 -14.05 25.02 -0.75
N GLU A 161 -14.68 25.13 -1.92
CA GLU A 161 -15.20 26.39 -2.46
C GLU A 161 -16.08 26.12 -3.69
N SER A 162 -17.16 26.90 -3.75
CA SER A 162 -18.13 26.97 -4.85
C SER A 162 -17.47 27.43 -6.15
N ASP A 163 -18.18 27.17 -7.26
CA ASP A 163 -17.99 27.63 -8.64
C ASP A 163 -17.37 26.53 -9.51
N GLY A 164 -18.12 25.83 -10.37
CA GLY A 164 -19.14 26.35 -11.28
C GLY A 164 -18.59 26.28 -12.70
N ASP A 165 -18.48 25.07 -13.24
CA ASP A 165 -18.63 24.72 -14.66
C ASP A 165 -18.24 23.25 -14.83
N THR A 166 -19.24 22.37 -14.72
CA THR A 166 -19.12 21.00 -15.21
C THR A 166 -19.62 21.03 -16.65
N ASP A 167 -18.71 21.01 -17.61
CA ASP A 167 -19.05 20.75 -19.01
C ASP A 167 -19.70 19.37 -19.10
N ALA A 168 -21.00 19.39 -19.35
CA ALA A 168 -21.84 18.23 -19.54
C ALA A 168 -21.37 17.44 -20.77
N TYR A 169 -20.77 16.27 -20.53
CA TYR A 169 -20.77 15.20 -21.54
C TYR A 169 -22.13 14.50 -21.48
N GLU A 170 -23.04 15.01 -22.30
CA GLU A 170 -24.32 14.42 -22.64
C GLU A 170 -24.09 13.05 -23.32
N PHE A 171 -24.27 11.95 -22.58
CA PHE A 171 -24.60 10.66 -23.18
C PHE A 171 -26.07 10.38 -22.87
N GLY A 172 -26.91 10.50 -23.90
CA GLY A 172 -28.35 10.32 -23.80
C GLY A 172 -28.71 8.94 -23.25
N VAL A 173 -29.26 8.93 -22.03
CA VAL A 173 -29.91 7.75 -21.44
C VAL A 173 -31.36 7.74 -21.93
N GLN A 174 -31.70 6.82 -22.83
CA GLN A 174 -33.08 6.38 -22.97
C GLN A 174 -33.41 5.59 -21.70
N ARG A 175 -34.46 6.04 -20.99
CA ARG A 175 -35.01 5.41 -19.79
C ARG A 175 -35.46 3.99 -20.12
N ASP A 176 -34.87 3.01 -19.47
CA ASP A 176 -35.57 1.82 -19.03
C ASP A 176 -35.40 1.75 -17.50
N GLU A 177 -36.53 1.92 -16.80
CA GLU A 177 -36.67 1.76 -15.36
C GLU A 177 -36.73 0.25 -15.09
N ASP A 178 -35.76 -0.33 -14.36
CA ASP A 178 -35.90 -1.59 -13.63
C ASP A 178 -34.63 -1.87 -12.77
N ASP A 179 -34.48 -1.14 -11.67
CA ASP A 179 -33.63 -1.59 -10.55
C ASP A 179 -34.50 -2.37 -9.56
N PHE A 180 -34.41 -3.70 -9.63
CA PHE A 180 -35.03 -4.62 -8.66
C PHE A 180 -34.11 -4.75 -7.45
N TYR A 181 -34.56 -4.22 -6.30
CA TYR A 181 -33.99 -4.59 -5.00
C TYR A 181 -34.42 -6.02 -4.68
N LEU A 182 -33.48 -6.98 -4.69
CA LEU A 182 -33.74 -8.35 -4.24
C LEU A 182 -34.00 -8.33 -2.72
N ASP A 183 -35.16 -8.84 -2.31
CA ASP A 183 -35.56 -8.90 -0.92
C ASP A 183 -34.78 -10.00 -0.19
N ARG A 184 -34.53 -9.80 1.11
CA ARG A 184 -33.60 -10.59 1.93
C ARG A 184 -33.96 -12.09 2.01
N ASP A 185 -35.19 -12.45 1.70
CA ASP A 185 -35.69 -13.82 1.76
C ASP A 185 -35.34 -14.63 0.50
N GLU A 186 -35.00 -14.01 -0.64
CA GLU A 186 -34.66 -14.71 -1.90
C GLU A 186 -33.16 -15.09 -2.00
N TYR A 187 -32.30 -14.43 -1.23
CA TYR A 187 -30.86 -14.74 -1.17
C TYR A 187 -30.56 -16.12 -0.55
N TYR A 188 -31.38 -16.54 0.43
CA TYR A 188 -31.20 -17.81 1.12
C TYR A 188 -31.78 -19.02 0.37
N GLU A 189 -32.61 -18.81 -0.66
CA GLU A 189 -33.09 -19.90 -1.53
C GLU A 189 -32.04 -20.33 -2.58
N ILE A 190 -31.08 -19.47 -2.94
CA ILE A 190 -30.03 -19.80 -3.93
C ILE A 190 -28.85 -20.58 -3.32
N TYR A 191 -28.55 -20.38 -2.03
CA TYR A 191 -27.34 -20.91 -1.39
C TYR A 191 -27.59 -21.81 -0.17
N GLY A 192 -28.85 -22.17 0.10
CA GLY A 192 -29.20 -23.13 1.13
C GLY A 192 -29.17 -24.58 0.63
N GLU A 193 -28.47 -25.44 1.37
CA GLU A 193 -28.43 -26.91 1.30
C GLU A 193 -27.44 -27.58 0.33
N ARG A 194 -26.29 -27.99 0.89
CA ARG A 194 -25.67 -29.26 0.55
C ARG A 194 -25.23 -29.97 1.84
N GLU A 195 -26.04 -30.93 2.27
CA GLU A 195 -25.65 -31.97 3.22
C GLU A 195 -24.75 -32.96 2.49
N ASP A 196 -23.50 -33.12 2.92
CA ASP A 196 -22.67 -34.25 2.51
C ASP A 196 -22.47 -35.18 3.72
N GLU A 197 -23.17 -36.31 3.67
CA GLU A 197 -23.01 -37.51 4.50
C GLU A 197 -21.56 -37.99 4.50
N TYR A 198 -20.99 -38.24 5.68
CA TYR A 198 -19.90 -39.20 5.83
C TYR A 198 -20.37 -40.34 6.73
N GLU A 199 -20.75 -41.43 6.07
CA GLU A 199 -21.01 -42.73 6.69
C GLU A 199 -19.76 -43.25 7.39
N SER A 200 -20.04 -43.90 8.52
CA SER A 200 -19.12 -44.58 9.41
C SER A 200 -18.54 -45.84 8.77
N ASP A 201 -17.22 -46.01 8.83
CA ASP A 201 -16.63 -47.34 9.02
C ASP A 201 -15.55 -47.29 10.11
N ARG A 202 -15.71 -48.22 11.06
CA ARG A 202 -14.84 -48.47 12.20
C ARG A 202 -13.55 -49.15 11.72
N ASP A 203 -12.45 -48.82 12.38
CA ASP A 203 -11.53 -49.76 13.06
C ASP A 203 -10.54 -48.92 13.87
N ASP A 204 -10.74 -48.87 15.19
CA ASP A 204 -9.90 -49.54 16.20
C ASP A 204 -8.52 -48.89 16.36
N TYR A 205 -8.36 -48.06 17.39
CA TYR A 205 -7.23 -48.09 18.34
C TYR A 205 -7.57 -47.13 19.49
N GLY A 206 -8.05 -47.69 20.59
CA GLY A 206 -8.24 -46.97 21.83
C GLY A 206 -6.93 -46.66 22.54
N PHE A 207 -6.87 -45.53 23.24
CA PHE A 207 -6.28 -45.49 24.58
C PHE A 207 -6.83 -44.29 25.39
N TYR A 208 -7.17 -44.60 26.63
CA TYR A 208 -7.78 -43.77 27.67
C TYR A 208 -6.98 -42.50 28.04
N ALA A 209 -7.66 -41.38 28.34
CA ALA A 209 -7.81 -40.89 29.73
C ALA A 209 -8.49 -39.50 29.78
N ASP A 210 -9.67 -39.49 30.40
CA ASP A 210 -10.42 -38.37 31.00
C ASP A 210 -9.64 -37.74 32.16
N TRP A 211 -9.69 -36.41 32.33
CA TRP A 211 -9.91 -35.76 33.64
C TRP A 211 -10.50 -34.34 33.46
N ARG A 212 -11.80 -34.24 33.76
CA ARG A 212 -12.55 -33.02 34.09
C ARG A 212 -12.09 -32.32 35.38
N TYR A 213 -12.13 -30.97 35.32
CA TYR A 213 -12.45 -29.96 36.35
C TYR A 213 -11.74 -29.88 37.73
N GLY A 214 -11.39 -28.63 38.10
CA GLY A 214 -11.18 -28.09 39.46
C GLY A 214 -10.47 -26.72 39.34
N TYR A 215 -10.88 -25.59 39.91
CA TYR A 215 -11.50 -25.34 41.21
C TYR A 215 -12.14 -23.93 41.28
N PHE A 216 -13.25 -23.86 42.03
CA PHE A 216 -13.96 -22.73 42.68
C PHE A 216 -14.36 -21.49 41.88
#